data_AF-K1SUS2-F1
#
_entry.id   AF-K1SUS2-F1
#
_cell.length_a   1.000
_cell.length_b   1.000
_cell.length_c   1.000
_cell.angle_alpha   90.00
_cell.angle_beta   90.00
_cell.angle_gamma   90.00
#
_symmetry.space_group_name_H-M   'P 1'
#
loop_
_entity.id
_entity.type
_entity.pdbx_description
1 polymer ?
#
loop_
_entity_poly.entity_id
_entity_poly.type
_entity_poly.pdbx_seq_one_letter_code
_entity_poly.pdbx_strand_id
1 'polypeptide(L)'
;MEWSYESVEPSGAIMVGSDGGVIRVDKAGTAVVKATETKEDGSSEVVAAFNLKAYNKDVEEIKAYIDGQDVTNGKFTVQGSEIKTVKMEVKYKNEDKFVAISPRRFSLKVDDESFIENIPGSNSFSFKKAGTSKITAIYSDNTDLKAEVTLTSEYVAVKSVTPAINESVTIHGRNA
;
A
#
# COMPACT_ATOMS: atom_id res chain seq x y z
N MET A 1 -4.46 27.21 21.81
CA MET A 1 -3.26 26.38 21.66
C MET A 1 -2.73 26.55 20.25
N GLU A 2 -1.49 26.95 20.13
CA GLU A 2 -0.79 27.26 18.88
C GLU A 2 0.35 26.26 18.68
N TRP A 3 0.53 25.80 17.44
CA TRP A 3 1.62 24.91 17.08
C TRP A 3 2.71 25.63 16.30
N SER A 4 3.97 25.32 16.58
CA SER A 4 5.11 25.97 15.91
C SER A 4 6.31 25.03 15.77
N TYR A 5 7.35 25.50 15.09
CA TYR A 5 8.64 24.83 14.98
C TYR A 5 9.79 25.82 15.18
N GLU A 6 10.92 25.37 15.70
CA GLU A 6 12.09 26.24 15.96
C GLU A 6 13.34 25.92 15.13
N SER A 7 13.48 24.68 14.64
CA SER A 7 14.73 24.20 14.06
C SER A 7 14.49 23.27 12.86
N VAL A 8 13.86 23.79 11.81
CA VAL A 8 13.64 23.02 10.58
C VAL A 8 14.91 23.00 9.73
N GLU A 9 15.45 21.81 9.52
CA GLU A 9 16.63 21.59 8.69
C GLU A 9 16.39 20.46 7.66
N PRO A 10 16.64 20.68 6.36
CA PRO A 10 16.87 21.97 5.72
C PRO A 10 15.60 22.84 5.69
N SER A 11 15.75 24.14 5.50
CA SER A 11 14.62 25.06 5.39
C SER A 11 13.58 24.57 4.35
N GLY A 12 12.31 24.63 4.74
CA GLY A 12 11.17 24.16 3.94
C GLY A 12 11.07 22.63 3.83
N ALA A 13 11.75 21.85 4.68
CA ALA A 13 11.55 20.40 4.73
C ALA A 13 10.28 19.98 5.45
N ILE A 14 9.95 20.70 6.52
CA ILE A 14 8.83 20.42 7.39
C ILE A 14 8.11 21.74 7.65
N MET A 15 6.79 21.72 7.62
CA MET A 15 5.96 22.83 8.07
C MET A 15 4.96 22.34 9.11
N VAL A 16 4.66 23.22 10.06
CA VAL A 16 3.65 22.99 11.10
C VAL A 16 2.61 24.09 10.96
N GLY A 17 1.36 23.71 10.72
CA GLY A 17 0.24 24.65 10.74
C GLY A 17 -0.06 25.09 12.17
N SER A 18 -0.12 26.40 12.41
CA SER A 18 -0.39 26.99 13.73
C SER A 18 -1.70 26.52 14.32
N ASP A 19 -2.70 26.33 13.46
CA ASP A 19 -4.05 25.93 13.82
C ASP A 19 -4.19 24.41 13.72
N GLY A 20 -4.26 23.75 14.88
CA GLY A 20 -4.49 22.31 14.97
C GLY A 20 -3.27 21.41 14.76
N GLY A 21 -2.08 21.96 14.47
CA GLY A 21 -0.82 21.21 14.49
C GLY A 21 -0.62 20.26 13.31
N VAL A 22 -1.24 20.54 12.17
CA VAL A 22 -1.06 19.74 10.95
C VAL A 22 0.40 19.84 10.49
N ILE A 23 1.05 18.69 10.35
CA ILE A 23 2.44 18.60 9.88
C ILE A 23 2.46 18.23 8.41
N ARG A 24 3.15 19.04 7.60
CA ARG A 24 3.50 18.73 6.22
C ARG A 24 4.99 18.41 6.14
N VAL A 25 5.33 17.32 5.47
CA VAL A 25 6.71 16.92 5.19
C VAL A 25 6.92 16.99 3.68
N ASP A 26 7.74 17.93 3.22
CA ASP A 26 8.02 18.16 1.80
C ASP A 26 9.29 17.42 1.35
N LYS A 27 10.22 17.15 2.28
CA LYS A 27 11.47 16.40 2.04
C LYS A 27 12.05 15.90 3.37
N ALA A 28 13.08 15.07 3.29
CA ALA A 28 13.86 14.67 4.45
C ALA A 28 14.36 15.90 5.22
N GLY A 29 14.24 15.85 6.54
CA GLY A 29 14.64 16.92 7.43
C GLY A 29 14.27 16.65 8.88
N THR A 30 14.67 17.54 9.76
CA THR A 30 14.35 17.47 11.19
C THR A 30 13.69 18.76 11.65
N ALA A 31 12.87 18.69 12.70
CA ALA A 31 12.21 19.82 13.31
C ALA A 31 11.98 19.55 14.80
N VAL A 32 12.16 20.57 15.65
CA VAL A 32 11.55 20.58 16.99
C VAL A 32 10.17 21.20 16.84
N VAL A 33 9.12 20.43 17.10
CA VAL A 33 7.72 20.89 17.05
C VAL A 33 7.24 21.18 18.46
N LYS A 34 6.55 22.30 18.66
CA LYS A 34 6.03 22.75 19.96
C LYS A 34 4.54 23.02 19.88
N ALA A 35 3.84 22.73 20.97
CA ALA A 35 2.50 23.23 21.25
C ALA A 35 2.60 24.23 22.40
N THR A 36 2.09 25.44 22.17
CA THR A 36 2.05 26.52 23.15
C THR A 36 0.59 26.80 23.52
N GLU A 37 0.30 26.79 24.81
CA GLU A 37 -0.98 27.25 25.33
C GLU A 37 -0.86 28.70 25.77
N THR A 38 -1.84 29.53 25.41
CA THR A 38 -1.99 30.90 25.91
C THR A 38 -3.15 30.91 26.89
N LYS A 39 -2.87 31.30 28.13
CA LYS A 39 -3.82 31.35 29.24
C LYS A 39 -4.68 32.60 29.16
N GLU A 40 -5.77 32.64 29.93
CA GLU A 40 -6.68 33.80 29.97
C GLU A 40 -5.99 35.10 30.43
N ASP A 41 -4.94 34.99 31.25
CA ASP A 41 -4.14 36.12 31.72
C ASP A 41 -3.14 36.66 30.67
N GLY A 42 -3.12 36.08 29.47
CA GLY A 42 -2.24 36.46 28.37
C GLY A 42 -0.83 35.87 28.46
N SER A 43 -0.51 35.07 29.48
CA SER A 43 0.75 34.33 29.55
C SER A 43 0.72 33.11 28.63
N SER A 44 1.89 32.68 28.15
CA SER A 44 2.03 31.51 27.29
C SER A 44 3.02 30.50 27.87
N GLU A 45 2.73 29.21 27.70
CA GLU A 45 3.63 28.12 28.10
C GLU A 45 3.67 27.00 27.06
N VAL A 46 4.84 26.36 26.91
CA VAL A 46 4.98 25.18 26.04
C VAL A 46 4.45 23.97 26.79
N VAL A 47 3.34 23.42 26.31
CA VAL A 47 2.66 22.27 26.92
C VAL A 47 3.11 20.93 26.34
N ALA A 48 3.70 20.94 25.14
CA ALA A 48 4.33 19.77 24.53
C ALA A 48 5.45 20.16 23.57
N ALA A 49 6.49 19.34 23.49
CA ALA A 49 7.55 19.46 22.49
C ALA A 49 8.05 18.07 22.06
N PHE A 50 8.33 17.90 20.78
CA PHE A 50 8.95 16.67 20.26
C PHE A 50 9.90 16.93 19.10
N ASN A 51 10.85 16.01 18.94
CA ASN A 51 11.76 15.99 17.80
C ASN A 51 11.13 15.19 16.65
N LEU A 52 10.73 15.86 15.59
CA LEU A 52 10.33 15.25 14.34
C LEU A 52 11.56 15.03 13.47
N LYS A 53 11.70 13.82 12.92
CA LYS A 53 12.74 13.52 11.94
C LYS A 53 12.12 12.75 10.78
N ALA A 54 12.11 13.38 9.62
CA ALA A 54 11.71 12.80 8.35
C ALA A 54 12.96 12.42 7.57
N TYR A 55 13.03 11.20 7.06
CA TYR A 55 14.15 10.78 6.22
C TYR A 55 13.63 9.96 5.05
N ASN A 56 14.31 10.10 3.91
CA ASN A 56 14.26 9.10 2.86
C ASN A 56 15.17 7.97 3.33
N LYS A 57 14.58 6.86 3.73
CA LYS A 57 15.34 5.66 4.05
C LYS A 57 15.49 4.84 2.79
N ASP A 58 16.74 4.49 2.48
CA ASP A 58 17.03 3.52 1.44
C ASP A 58 16.38 2.19 1.81
N VAL A 59 15.64 1.62 0.88
CA VAL A 59 15.16 0.24 0.99
C VAL A 59 16.27 -0.69 0.53
N GLU A 60 16.54 -1.74 1.30
CA GLU A 60 17.50 -2.80 0.93
C GLU A 60 16.81 -4.09 0.49
N GLU A 61 15.67 -4.42 1.10
CA GLU A 61 14.93 -5.64 0.81
C GLU A 61 13.43 -5.36 0.73
N ILE A 62 12.74 -6.17 -0.05
CA ILE A 62 11.28 -6.12 -0.16
C ILE A 62 10.67 -7.50 0.08
N LYS A 63 9.42 -7.51 0.52
CA LYS A 63 8.58 -8.70 0.57
C LYS A 63 7.22 -8.43 -0.05
N ALA A 64 6.73 -9.39 -0.81
CA ALA A 64 5.38 -9.38 -1.37
C ALA A 64 4.50 -10.39 -0.64
N TYR A 65 3.27 -10.01 -0.36
CA TYR A 65 2.31 -10.85 0.35
C TYR A 65 0.97 -10.90 -0.37
N ILE A 66 0.35 -12.08 -0.37
CA ILE A 66 -1.05 -12.29 -0.78
C ILE A 66 -1.72 -13.06 0.36
N ASP A 67 -2.88 -12.59 0.83
CA ASP A 67 -3.61 -13.17 1.96
C ASP A 67 -2.75 -13.39 3.23
N GLY A 68 -1.75 -12.53 3.44
CA GLY A 68 -0.82 -12.61 4.58
C GLY A 68 0.31 -13.63 4.42
N GLN A 69 0.33 -14.41 3.34
CA GLN A 69 1.44 -15.31 3.01
C GLN A 69 2.55 -14.57 2.28
N ASP A 70 3.80 -14.76 2.68
CA ASP A 70 4.98 -14.28 1.93
C ASP A 70 5.10 -15.07 0.62
N VAL A 71 5.02 -14.35 -0.49
CA VAL A 71 5.08 -14.89 -1.86
C VAL A 71 6.28 -14.34 -2.64
N THR A 72 7.22 -13.71 -1.95
CA THR A 72 8.39 -13.06 -2.55
C THR A 72 9.20 -14.05 -3.39
N ASN A 73 9.27 -13.81 -4.70
CA ASN A 73 9.96 -14.72 -5.65
C ASN A 73 9.42 -16.16 -5.61
N GLY A 74 8.16 -16.33 -5.20
CA GLY A 74 7.54 -17.60 -4.88
C GLY A 74 6.35 -17.95 -5.77
N LYS A 75 5.47 -18.77 -5.21
CA LYS A 75 4.26 -19.26 -5.88
C LYS A 75 3.02 -19.02 -5.02
N PHE A 76 1.88 -18.78 -5.65
CA PHE A 76 0.60 -18.66 -4.96
C PHE A 76 -0.54 -19.20 -5.83
N THR A 77 -1.48 -19.91 -5.20
CA THR A 77 -2.65 -20.47 -5.89
C THR A 77 -3.89 -19.64 -5.60
N VAL A 78 -4.60 -19.24 -6.66
CA VAL A 78 -5.87 -18.52 -6.59
C VAL A 78 -7.00 -19.50 -6.88
N GLN A 79 -8.06 -19.48 -6.07
CA GLN A 79 -9.23 -20.32 -6.30
C GLN A 79 -10.12 -19.65 -7.36
N GLY A 80 -10.21 -20.25 -8.55
CA GLY A 80 -10.98 -19.71 -9.67
C GLY A 80 -10.57 -18.27 -10.01
N SER A 81 -11.55 -17.37 -9.99
CA SER A 81 -11.38 -15.94 -10.33
C SER A 81 -11.44 -15.02 -9.11
N GLU A 82 -11.10 -15.53 -7.91
CA GLU A 82 -11.01 -14.70 -6.71
C GLU A 82 -10.13 -13.46 -6.95
N ILE A 83 -10.61 -12.30 -6.50
CA ILE A 83 -9.82 -11.09 -6.49
C ILE A 83 -8.82 -11.19 -5.34
N LYS A 84 -7.54 -11.07 -5.67
CA LYS A 84 -6.45 -11.02 -4.68
C LYS A 84 -5.78 -9.66 -4.72
N THR A 85 -5.29 -9.22 -3.57
CA THR A 85 -4.53 -7.97 -3.44
C THR A 85 -3.12 -8.29 -3.01
N VAL A 86 -2.14 -7.74 -3.74
CA VAL A 86 -0.74 -7.79 -3.32
C VAL A 86 -0.50 -6.70 -2.29
N LYS A 87 0.16 -7.06 -1.19
CA LYS A 87 0.74 -6.12 -0.23
C LYS A 87 2.25 -6.19 -0.31
N MET A 88 2.94 -5.08 -0.06
CA MET A 88 4.38 -5.06 0.06
C MET A 88 4.83 -4.56 1.42
N GLU A 89 5.90 -5.16 1.91
CA GLU A 89 6.69 -4.64 3.01
C GLU A 89 8.11 -4.37 2.53
N VAL A 90 8.77 -3.42 3.19
CA VAL A 90 10.17 -3.06 2.90
C VAL A 90 10.98 -3.14 4.17
N LYS A 91 12.25 -3.48 4.02
CA LYS A 91 13.26 -3.34 5.06
C LYS A 91 14.18 -2.20 4.66
N TYR A 92 14.30 -1.23 5.56
CA TYR A 92 15.19 -0.09 5.35
C TYR A 92 16.62 -0.45 5.76
N LYS A 93 17.61 0.15 5.11
CA LYS A 93 19.03 -0.03 5.49
C LYS A 93 19.22 0.28 6.98
N ASN A 94 19.98 -0.59 7.64
CA ASN A 94 20.27 -0.53 9.09
C ASN A 94 19.05 -0.75 10.00
N GLU A 95 17.96 -1.32 9.49
CA GLU A 95 16.81 -1.73 10.30
C GLU A 95 16.56 -3.23 10.15
N ASP A 96 16.22 -3.91 11.25
CA ASP A 96 16.02 -5.37 11.22
C ASP A 96 14.59 -5.78 10.86
N LYS A 97 13.65 -4.82 10.81
CA LYS A 97 12.22 -5.09 10.66
C LYS A 97 11.72 -4.68 9.28
N PHE A 98 10.88 -5.54 8.72
CA PHE A 98 10.03 -5.18 7.60
C PHE A 98 8.85 -4.33 8.07
N VAL A 99 8.49 -3.33 7.28
CA VAL A 99 7.31 -2.50 7.53
C VAL A 99 6.45 -2.42 6.28
N ALA A 100 5.13 -2.47 6.48
CA ALA A 100 4.17 -2.31 5.40
C ALA A 100 4.29 -0.92 4.76
N ILE A 101 4.27 -0.88 3.43
CA ILE A 101 4.27 0.37 2.67
C ILE A 101 2.93 0.63 2.02
N SER A 102 2.67 1.91 1.73
CA SER A 102 1.49 2.32 0.99
C SER A 102 1.40 1.59 -0.37
N PRO A 103 0.20 1.16 -0.81
CA PRO A 103 0.02 0.56 -2.12
C PRO A 103 0.45 1.49 -3.28
N ARG A 104 0.55 2.80 -3.05
CA ARG A 104 1.05 3.76 -4.06
C ARG A 104 2.56 3.73 -4.24
N ARG A 105 3.29 3.00 -3.40
CA ARG A 105 4.77 2.94 -3.38
C ARG A 105 5.32 1.73 -4.14
N PHE A 106 4.46 0.99 -4.81
CA PHE A 106 4.85 -0.04 -5.76
C PHE A 106 3.80 -0.16 -6.86
N SER A 107 4.20 -0.75 -7.98
CA SER A 107 3.31 -1.09 -9.08
C SER A 107 3.25 -2.60 -9.30
N LEU A 108 2.13 -3.06 -9.87
CA LEU A 108 1.95 -4.43 -10.27
C LEU A 108 1.98 -4.53 -11.80
N LYS A 109 2.90 -5.35 -12.32
CA LYS A 109 2.95 -5.71 -13.73
C LYS A 109 2.45 -7.14 -13.90
N VAL A 110 1.58 -7.37 -14.88
CA VAL A 110 1.12 -8.69 -15.29
C VAL A 110 1.93 -9.12 -16.53
N ASP A 111 2.38 -10.38 -16.56
CA ASP A 111 3.15 -10.89 -17.70
C ASP A 111 2.26 -11.32 -18.88
N ASP A 112 1.13 -11.98 -18.59
CA ASP A 112 0.16 -12.42 -19.61
C ASP A 112 -1.27 -11.99 -19.24
N GLU A 113 -1.73 -10.90 -19.87
CA GLU A 113 -3.06 -10.34 -19.67
C GLU A 113 -4.19 -11.20 -20.25
N SER A 114 -3.87 -12.27 -20.98
CA SER A 114 -4.87 -13.26 -21.42
C SER A 114 -5.29 -14.19 -20.27
N PHE A 115 -4.48 -14.32 -19.23
CA PHE A 115 -4.79 -15.10 -18.02
C PHE A 115 -5.20 -14.22 -16.85
N ILE A 116 -4.51 -13.10 -16.64
CA ILE A 116 -4.71 -12.26 -15.45
C ILE A 116 -5.29 -10.90 -15.87
N GLU A 117 -6.31 -10.46 -15.15
CA GLU A 117 -6.81 -9.09 -15.19
C GLU A 117 -6.19 -8.29 -14.03
N ASN A 118 -5.55 -7.16 -14.34
CA ASN A 118 -5.15 -6.19 -13.33
C ASN A 118 -6.30 -5.21 -13.09
N ILE A 119 -6.69 -4.99 -11.83
CA ILE A 119 -7.81 -4.11 -11.48
C ILE A 119 -7.31 -2.65 -11.46
N PRO A 120 -7.79 -1.79 -12.38
CA PRO A 120 -7.27 -0.43 -12.54
C PRO A 120 -7.31 0.38 -11.24
N GLY A 121 -6.21 1.12 -10.97
CA GLY A 121 -6.09 1.97 -9.78
C GLY A 121 -5.87 1.22 -8.47
N SER A 122 -5.64 -0.09 -8.52
CA SER A 122 -5.38 -0.92 -7.35
C SER A 122 -4.18 -1.86 -7.56
N ASN A 123 -3.72 -2.49 -6.48
CA ASN A 123 -2.73 -3.57 -6.54
C ASN A 123 -3.41 -4.94 -6.46
N SER A 124 -4.58 -5.06 -7.09
CA SER A 124 -5.40 -6.25 -7.07
C SER A 124 -5.55 -6.84 -8.46
N PHE A 125 -5.73 -8.15 -8.52
CA PHE A 125 -5.85 -8.89 -9.76
C PHE A 125 -6.83 -10.04 -9.62
N SER A 126 -7.28 -10.59 -10.74
CA SER A 126 -8.04 -11.84 -10.81
C SER A 126 -7.62 -12.66 -12.03
N PHE A 127 -7.93 -13.95 -12.04
CA PHE A 127 -7.76 -14.79 -13.22
C PHE A 127 -9.01 -14.76 -14.10
N LYS A 128 -8.81 -14.54 -15.41
CA LYS A 128 -9.85 -14.63 -16.45
C LYS A 128 -10.20 -16.08 -16.82
N LYS A 129 -9.25 -16.99 -16.64
CA LYS A 129 -9.37 -18.43 -16.91
C LYS A 129 -8.35 -19.20 -16.08
N ALA A 130 -8.58 -20.49 -15.88
CA ALA A 130 -7.61 -21.37 -15.23
C ALA A 130 -6.28 -21.40 -16.02
N GLY A 131 -5.18 -21.54 -15.30
CA GLY A 131 -3.84 -21.56 -15.88
C GLY A 131 -2.77 -21.02 -14.96
N THR A 132 -1.56 -20.85 -15.48
CA THR A 132 -0.42 -20.29 -14.75
C THR A 132 0.11 -19.07 -15.49
N SER A 133 0.37 -18.01 -14.75
CA SER A 133 0.97 -16.78 -15.25
C SER A 133 1.84 -16.16 -14.14
N LYS A 134 2.36 -14.95 -14.36
CA LYS A 134 3.21 -14.26 -13.40
C LYS A 134 2.77 -12.81 -13.21
N ILE A 135 3.07 -12.31 -12.03
CA ILE A 135 3.06 -10.88 -11.72
C ILE A 135 4.43 -10.46 -11.21
N THR A 136 4.78 -9.20 -11.45
CA THR A 136 5.94 -8.56 -10.85
C THR A 136 5.48 -7.39 -10.01
N ALA A 137 5.77 -7.40 -8.70
CA ALA A 137 5.59 -6.26 -7.82
C ALA A 137 6.90 -5.44 -7.79
N ILE A 138 6.85 -4.17 -8.16
CA ILE A 138 8.02 -3.32 -8.41
C ILE A 138 7.99 -2.12 -7.47
N TYR A 139 9.00 -1.96 -6.62
CA TYR A 139 9.11 -0.80 -5.74
C TYR A 139 9.32 0.49 -6.55
N SER A 140 8.54 1.54 -6.24
CA SER A 140 8.47 2.74 -7.09
C SER A 140 9.75 3.58 -7.08
N ASP A 141 10.47 3.62 -5.98
CA ASP A 141 11.68 4.47 -5.86
C ASP A 141 12.94 3.75 -6.34
N ASN A 142 12.89 2.42 -6.52
CA ASN A 142 13.99 1.63 -7.07
C ASN A 142 13.43 0.39 -7.77
N THR A 143 13.45 0.41 -9.10
CA THR A 143 12.89 -0.67 -9.93
C THR A 143 13.69 -1.96 -9.91
N ASP A 144 14.93 -1.94 -9.42
CA ASP A 144 15.73 -3.15 -9.22
C ASP A 144 15.21 -3.99 -8.05
N LEU A 145 14.50 -3.34 -7.11
CA LEU A 145 13.80 -4.01 -6.03
C LEU A 145 12.42 -4.45 -6.52
N LYS A 146 12.34 -5.71 -6.94
CA LYS A 146 11.13 -6.33 -7.45
C LYS A 146 10.97 -7.78 -7.00
N ALA A 147 9.72 -8.20 -6.87
CA ALA A 147 9.34 -9.57 -6.51
C ALA A 147 8.52 -10.18 -7.65
N GLU A 148 8.99 -11.31 -8.17
CA GLU A 148 8.28 -12.06 -9.22
C GLU A 148 7.47 -13.19 -8.60
N VAL A 149 6.15 -13.16 -8.74
CA VAL A 149 5.27 -14.19 -8.17
C VAL A 149 4.70 -15.02 -9.30
N THR A 150 4.91 -16.34 -9.25
CA THR A 150 4.21 -17.27 -10.14
C THR A 150 2.84 -17.57 -9.55
N LEU A 151 1.80 -17.33 -10.34
CA LEU A 151 0.42 -17.50 -9.91
C LEU A 151 -0.22 -18.62 -10.72
N THR A 152 -0.96 -19.49 -10.03
CA THR A 152 -1.75 -20.54 -10.67
C THR A 152 -3.20 -20.43 -10.23
N SER A 153 -4.12 -20.53 -11.18
CA SER A 153 -5.56 -20.66 -10.91
C SER A 153 -6.08 -21.97 -11.48
N GLU A 154 -6.92 -22.63 -10.69
CA GLU A 154 -7.65 -23.83 -11.08
C GLU A 154 -9.12 -23.52 -11.34
N TYR A 155 -9.74 -24.32 -12.21
CA TYR A 155 -11.16 -24.19 -12.48
C TYR A 155 -11.99 -24.56 -11.24
N VAL A 156 -12.85 -23.64 -10.82
CA VAL A 156 -13.81 -23.86 -9.75
C VAL A 156 -15.22 -23.76 -10.32
N ALA A 157 -15.95 -24.89 -10.30
CA ALA A 157 -17.31 -24.96 -10.82
C ALA A 157 -18.27 -24.09 -9.97
N VAL A 158 -19.15 -23.36 -10.65
CA VAL A 158 -20.26 -22.65 -10.00
C VAL A 158 -21.24 -23.68 -9.45
N LYS A 159 -21.49 -23.65 -8.13
CA LYS A 159 -22.41 -24.59 -7.47
C LYS A 159 -23.87 -24.17 -7.58
N SER A 160 -24.13 -22.87 -7.47
CA SER A 160 -25.48 -22.30 -7.56
C SER A 160 -25.37 -20.81 -7.91
N VAL A 161 -26.35 -20.32 -8.65
CA VAL A 161 -26.54 -18.88 -8.89
C VAL A 161 -27.90 -18.51 -8.30
N THR A 162 -27.91 -17.54 -7.40
CA THR A 162 -29.15 -16.96 -6.88
C THR A 162 -29.27 -15.55 -7.44
N PRO A 163 -30.21 -15.31 -8.38
CA PRO A 163 -30.48 -13.96 -8.85
C PRO A 163 -30.94 -13.08 -7.69
N ALA A 164 -30.54 -11.80 -7.70
CA ALA A 164 -31.03 -10.81 -6.73
C ALA A 164 -32.50 -10.40 -6.97
N ILE A 165 -33.07 -10.80 -8.12
CA ILE A 165 -34.47 -10.58 -8.46
C ILE A 165 -35.32 -11.69 -7.85
N ASN A 166 -36.36 -11.31 -7.11
CA ASN A 166 -37.29 -12.21 -6.42
C ASN A 166 -38.25 -12.97 -7.37
N GLU A 167 -38.00 -12.95 -8.67
CA GLU A 167 -38.79 -13.63 -9.70
C GLU A 167 -37.99 -14.78 -10.32
N SER A 168 -38.68 -15.79 -10.84
CA SER A 168 -38.05 -16.92 -11.52
C SER A 168 -37.28 -16.47 -12.76
N VAL A 169 -35.98 -16.78 -12.84
CA VAL A 169 -35.13 -16.48 -13.99
C VAL A 169 -34.86 -17.75 -14.79
N THR A 170 -35.20 -17.74 -16.09
CA THR A 170 -34.88 -18.82 -17.04
C THR A 170 -33.55 -18.52 -17.73
N ILE A 171 -32.57 -19.41 -17.61
CA ILE A 171 -31.30 -19.33 -18.35
C ILE A 171 -31.40 -20.23 -19.59
N HIS A 172 -31.29 -19.63 -20.77
CA HIS A 172 -31.16 -20.38 -22.03
C HIS A 172 -29.68 -20.58 -22.36
N GLY A 173 -29.22 -21.84 -22.40
CA GLY A 173 -27.92 -22.16 -22.97
C GLY A 173 -27.93 -21.92 -24.48
N ARG A 174 -26.89 -21.27 -25.01
CA ARG A 174 -26.72 -21.12 -26.46
C ARG A 174 -26.09 -22.42 -26.96
N ASN A 175 -26.86 -23.23 -27.70
CA ASN A 175 -26.48 -24.45 -28.44
C ASN A 175 -25.13 -25.09 -28.06
N ALA A 176 -25.19 -26.21 -27.33
CA ALA A 176 -24.05 -27.09 -27.03
C ALA A 176 -23.49 -27.75 -28.30
#